data_AF-A0A963LYH7-F1
#
_entry.id   AF-A0A963LYH7-F1
#
_cell.length_a   1.000
_cell.length_b   1.000
_cell.length_c   1.000
_cell.angle_alpha   90.00
_cell.angle_beta   90.00
_cell.angle_gamma   90.00
#
_symmetry.space_group_name_H-M   'P 1'
#
loop_
_entity.id
_entity.type
_entity.pdbx_description
1 polymer ?
#
loop_
_entity_poly.entity_id
_entity_poly.type
_entity_poly.pdbx_seq_one_letter_code
_entity_poly.pdbx_strand_id
1 'polypeptide(L)'
;DLAEAVADAVAEERAWLDVGGPDTYRHSELARLAFDAIGRPVRITRLPDWLRRAALVVLPRVSPRRIHGPAQFFLTAFGLDMVGEPHGRRRLGAWFAEMGGSGRE
;
A
#
# COMPACT_ATOMS: atom_id res chain seq x y z
N ASP A 1 13.86 -9.83 -0.41
CA ASP A 1 12.46 -10.26 -0.65
C ASP A 1 12.03 -9.86 -2.07
N LEU A 2 11.56 -8.64 -2.36
CA LEU A 2 11.15 -8.30 -3.75
C LEU A 2 12.30 -8.40 -4.77
N ALA A 3 13.47 -7.84 -4.46
CA ALA A 3 14.63 -7.89 -5.36
C ALA A 3 15.09 -9.33 -5.66
N GLU A 4 14.96 -10.22 -4.68
CA GLU A 4 15.29 -11.65 -4.79
C GLU A 4 14.26 -12.35 -5.70
N ALA A 5 12.96 -12.15 -5.45
CA ALA A 5 11.90 -12.69 -6.30
C ALA A 5 12.00 -12.23 -7.77
N VAL A 6 12.42 -10.97 -8.00
CA VAL A 6 12.68 -10.46 -9.36
C VAL A 6 13.89 -11.12 -10.00
N ALA A 7 14.98 -11.30 -9.25
CA ALA A 7 16.18 -11.97 -9.76
C ALA A 7 15.89 -13.43 -10.16
N ASP A 8 15.13 -14.15 -9.33
CA ASP A 8 14.71 -15.52 -9.59
C ASP A 8 13.79 -15.58 -10.84
N ALA A 9 12.82 -14.67 -10.96
CA ALA A 9 11.93 -14.61 -12.11
C ALA A 9 12.70 -14.37 -13.43
N VAL A 10 13.72 -13.50 -13.40
CA VAL A 10 14.58 -13.24 -14.57
C VAL A 10 15.40 -14.47 -14.92
N ALA A 11 15.99 -15.16 -13.92
CA ALA A 11 16.77 -16.38 -14.13
C ALA A 11 15.92 -17.52 -14.70
N GLU A 12 14.64 -17.57 -14.34
CA GLU A 12 13.67 -18.55 -14.83
C GLU A 12 12.95 -18.12 -16.13
N GLU A 13 13.38 -17.02 -16.75
CA GLU A 13 12.79 -16.46 -17.97
C GLU A 13 11.27 -16.19 -17.85
N ARG A 14 10.77 -15.90 -16.65
CA ARG A 14 9.37 -15.57 -16.40
C ARG A 14 9.11 -14.11 -16.76
N ALA A 15 8.27 -13.88 -17.78
CA ALA A 15 7.92 -12.54 -18.24
C ALA A 15 7.02 -11.75 -17.28
N TRP A 16 6.27 -12.45 -16.40
CA TRP A 16 5.35 -11.84 -15.45
C TRP A 16 5.36 -12.61 -14.13
N LEU A 17 5.30 -11.89 -13.01
CA LEU A 17 5.19 -12.44 -11.67
C LEU A 17 4.43 -11.45 -10.78
N ASP A 18 3.37 -11.93 -10.13
CA ASP A 18 2.62 -11.15 -9.14
C ASP A 18 3.28 -11.30 -7.77
N VAL A 19 3.99 -10.29 -7.29
CA VAL A 19 4.73 -10.37 -6.02
C VAL A 19 4.04 -9.59 -4.91
N GLY A 20 3.67 -10.31 -3.84
CA GLY A 20 3.20 -9.77 -2.57
C GLY A 20 4.16 -10.03 -1.41
N GLY A 21 3.88 -9.45 -0.25
CA GLY A 21 4.58 -9.79 1.00
C GLY A 21 4.00 -11.06 1.64
N PRO A 22 4.60 -11.55 2.75
CA PRO A 22 4.16 -12.78 3.42
C PRO A 22 2.80 -12.63 4.12
N ASP A 23 2.32 -11.40 4.30
CA ASP A 23 1.06 -11.08 4.95
C ASP A 23 0.19 -10.18 4.07
N THR A 24 -1.09 -10.53 3.95
CA THR A 24 -2.10 -9.71 3.28
C THR A 24 -2.83 -8.84 4.31
N TYR A 25 -2.93 -7.54 4.05
CA TYR A 25 -3.57 -6.59 4.94
C TYR A 25 -4.77 -5.92 4.28
N ARG A 26 -5.85 -5.76 5.05
CA ARG A 26 -6.88 -4.76 4.74
C ARG A 26 -6.29 -3.37 4.94
N HIS A 27 -6.80 -2.38 4.21
CA HIS A 27 -6.42 -0.96 4.39
C HIS A 27 -6.47 -0.49 5.86
N SER A 28 -7.47 -0.93 6.63
CA SER A 28 -7.58 -0.59 8.06
C SER A 28 -6.57 -1.29 8.97
N GLU A 29 -6.05 -2.45 8.56
CA GLU A 29 -4.98 -3.14 9.29
C GLU A 29 -3.65 -2.46 9.03
N LEU A 30 -3.36 -2.15 7.77
CA LEU A 30 -2.16 -1.41 7.38
C LEU A 30 -2.11 -0.02 8.05
N ALA A 31 -3.24 0.70 8.11
CA ALA A 31 -3.33 1.98 8.80
C ALA A 31 -3.08 1.85 10.31
N ARG A 32 -3.61 0.81 10.98
CA ARG A 32 -3.32 0.53 12.39
C ARG A 32 -1.84 0.28 12.61
N LEU A 33 -1.24 -0.56 11.76
CA LEU A 33 0.16 -0.88 11.82
C LEU A 33 1.05 0.37 11.70
N ALA A 34 0.68 1.30 10.81
CA ALA A 34 1.38 2.58 10.67
C ALA A 34 1.24 3.46 11.92
N PHE A 35 0.05 3.54 12.55
CA PHE A 35 -0.15 4.27 13.81
C PHE A 35 0.68 3.67 14.96
N ASP A 36 0.69 2.35 15.07
CA ASP A 36 1.44 1.62 16.10
C ASP A 36 2.96 1.84 15.90
N ALA A 37 3.44 1.79 14.65
CA ALA A 37 4.85 2.01 14.30
C ALA A 37 5.36 3.41 14.72
N ILE A 38 4.50 4.43 14.65
CA ILE A 38 4.85 5.81 15.03
C ILE A 38 4.43 6.15 16.47
N GLY A 39 3.94 5.18 17.25
CA GLY A 39 3.54 5.36 18.65
C GLY A 39 2.39 6.36 18.85
N ARG A 40 1.48 6.51 17.87
CA ARG A 40 0.34 7.44 17.95
C ARG A 40 -0.97 6.69 18.17
N PRO A 41 -1.93 7.27 18.92
CA PRO A 41 -3.24 6.66 19.07
C PRO A 41 -3.92 6.49 17.71
N VAL A 42 -4.45 5.30 17.47
CA VAL A 42 -5.14 4.93 16.23
C VAL A 42 -6.36 5.84 16.04
N ARG A 43 -6.37 6.58 14.93
CA ARG A 43 -7.52 7.40 14.51
C ARG A 43 -7.82 7.13 13.04
N ILE A 44 -8.80 6.28 12.78
CA ILE A 44 -9.17 5.85 11.42
C ILE A 44 -10.61 6.25 11.14
N THR A 45 -10.79 7.12 10.15
CA THR A 45 -12.11 7.50 9.63
C THR A 45 -12.43 6.66 8.40
N ARG A 46 -13.61 6.04 8.37
CA ARG A 46 -14.08 5.29 7.20
C ARG A 46 -14.94 6.21 6.33
N LEU A 47 -14.58 6.31 5.06
CA LEU A 47 -15.34 7.05 4.07
C LEU A 47 -16.08 6.06 3.17
N PRO A 48 -17.34 6.33 2.80
CA PRO A 48 -18.08 5.49 1.89
C PRO A 48 -17.52 5.58 0.45
N ASP A 49 -17.57 4.47 -0.29
CA ASP A 49 -16.95 4.36 -1.62
C ASP A 49 -17.53 5.36 -2.65
N TRP A 50 -18.78 5.79 -2.48
CA TRP A 50 -19.39 6.77 -3.37
C TRP A 50 -18.61 8.09 -3.39
N LEU A 51 -17.94 8.46 -2.30
CA LEU A 51 -17.14 9.67 -2.23
C LEU A 51 -15.89 9.57 -3.12
N ARG A 52 -15.24 8.40 -3.14
CA ARG A 52 -14.12 8.10 -4.04
C ARG A 52 -14.55 8.19 -5.50
N ARG A 53 -15.70 7.59 -5.84
CA ARG A 53 -16.27 7.66 -7.19
C ARG A 53 -16.63 9.09 -7.60
N ALA A 54 -17.24 9.86 -6.69
CA ALA A 54 -17.55 11.26 -6.92
C ALA A 54 -16.28 12.08 -7.18
N ALA A 55 -15.23 11.87 -6.39
CA ALA A 55 -13.95 12.55 -6.57
C ALA A 55 -13.32 12.24 -7.94
N LEU A 56 -13.37 10.97 -8.41
CA LEU A 56 -12.88 10.58 -9.74
C LEU A 56 -13.59 11.31 -10.88
N VAL A 57 -14.88 11.64 -10.71
CA VAL A 57 -15.69 12.37 -11.70
C VAL A 57 -15.49 13.88 -11.59
N VAL A 58 -15.38 14.41 -10.37
CA VAL A 58 -15.34 15.86 -10.13
C VAL A 58 -13.93 16.43 -10.36
N LEU A 59 -12.87 15.77 -9.88
CA LEU A 59 -11.49 16.28 -9.94
C LEU A 59 -11.03 16.71 -11.35
N PRO A 60 -11.32 15.97 -12.43
CA PRO A 60 -10.95 16.40 -13.78
C PRO A 60 -11.62 17.69 -14.25
N ARG A 61 -12.80 18.02 -13.69
CA ARG A 61 -13.59 19.20 -14.04
C ARG A 61 -13.16 20.45 -13.28
N VAL A 62 -12.61 20.29 -12.08
CA VAL A 62 -12.37 21.41 -11.14
C VAL A 62 -10.89 21.63 -10.82
N SER A 63 -9.98 20.83 -11.36
CA SER A 63 -8.55 20.91 -11.03
C SER A 63 -7.66 20.76 -12.27
N PRO A 64 -6.47 21.40 -12.30
CA PRO A 64 -5.49 21.20 -13.35
C PRO A 64 -4.97 19.75 -13.42
N ARG A 65 -4.52 19.31 -14.62
CA ARG A 65 -4.01 17.94 -14.87
C ARG A 65 -2.92 17.49 -13.91
N ARG A 66 -2.02 18.40 -13.52
CA ARG A 66 -0.95 18.11 -12.55
C ARG A 66 -1.45 17.67 -11.16
N ILE A 67 -2.68 18.04 -10.79
CA ILE A 67 -3.31 17.68 -9.52
C ILE A 67 -4.24 16.47 -9.71
N HIS A 68 -5.17 16.54 -10.68
CA HIS A 68 -6.16 15.47 -10.81
C HIS A 68 -5.57 14.17 -11.35
N GLY A 69 -4.47 14.20 -12.11
CA GLY A 69 -3.82 12.99 -12.63
C GLY A 69 -3.37 12.04 -11.52
N PRO A 70 -2.44 12.46 -10.63
CA PRO A 70 -2.03 11.65 -9.49
C PRO A 70 -3.19 11.26 -8.58
N ALA A 71 -4.11 12.20 -8.31
CA ALA A 71 -5.28 11.91 -7.48
C ALA A 71 -6.16 10.81 -8.08
N GLN A 72 -6.43 10.84 -9.39
CA GLN A 72 -7.18 9.79 -10.07
C GLN A 72 -6.46 8.44 -10.03
N PHE A 73 -5.14 8.43 -10.22
CA PHE A 73 -4.34 7.21 -10.13
C PHE A 73 -4.51 6.56 -8.74
N PHE A 74 -4.28 7.30 -7.66
CA PHE A 74 -4.42 6.76 -6.31
C PHE A 74 -5.86 6.37 -5.97
N LEU A 75 -6.86 7.21 -6.30
CA LEU A 75 -8.27 6.90 -6.06
C LEU A 75 -8.77 5.69 -6.88
N THR A 76 -8.15 5.42 -8.03
CA THR A 76 -8.40 4.19 -8.79
C THR A 76 -7.77 3.01 -8.09
N ALA A 77 -6.47 3.10 -7.73
CA ALA A 77 -5.75 2.04 -7.04
C ALA A 77 -6.40 1.64 -5.70
N PHE A 78 -6.90 2.60 -4.91
CA PHE A 78 -7.64 2.32 -3.66
C PHE A 78 -8.90 1.48 -3.85
N GLY A 79 -9.45 1.41 -5.06
CA GLY A 79 -10.61 0.58 -5.39
C GLY A 79 -10.26 -0.81 -5.90
N LEU A 80 -8.98 -1.12 -6.09
CA LEU A 80 -8.49 -2.39 -6.62
C LEU A 80 -7.96 -3.26 -5.48
N ASP A 81 -8.09 -4.58 -5.63
CA ASP A 81 -7.39 -5.52 -4.77
C ASP A 81 -5.96 -5.69 -5.28
N MET A 82 -4.99 -5.16 -4.53
CA MET A 82 -3.58 -5.12 -4.92
C MET A 82 -2.79 -6.23 -4.22
N VAL A 83 -3.32 -7.46 -4.25
CA VAL A 83 -2.74 -8.63 -3.59
C VAL A 83 -2.02 -9.50 -4.62
N GLY A 84 -0.73 -9.69 -4.43
CA GLY A 84 0.10 -10.62 -5.20
C GLY A 84 0.36 -11.94 -4.48
N GLU A 85 1.15 -12.83 -5.08
CA GLU A 85 1.53 -14.10 -4.47
C GLU A 85 2.40 -13.86 -3.23
N PRO A 86 2.21 -14.60 -2.12
CA PRO A 86 3.01 -14.39 -0.92
C PRO A 86 4.48 -14.73 -1.15
N HIS A 87 5.35 -13.73 -1.13
CA HIS A 87 6.80 -13.90 -1.20
C HIS A 87 7.52 -13.27 0.01
N GLY A 88 8.72 -13.78 0.26
CA GLY A 88 9.58 -13.26 1.31
C GLY A 88 9.25 -13.80 2.70
N ARG A 89 10.02 -13.33 3.68
CA ARG A 89 9.95 -13.77 5.09
C ARG A 89 9.82 -12.61 6.05
N ARG A 90 10.09 -11.38 5.60
CA ARG A 90 10.05 -10.18 6.43
C ARG A 90 8.60 -9.73 6.63
N ARG A 91 8.10 -9.86 7.86
CA ARG A 91 6.77 -9.38 8.24
C ARG A 91 6.83 -7.89 8.52
N LEU A 92 5.93 -7.12 7.89
CA LEU A 92 5.93 -5.66 7.96
C LEU A 92 5.84 -5.13 9.40
N GLY A 93 5.02 -5.76 10.24
CA GLY A 93 4.88 -5.34 11.64
C GLY A 93 6.11 -5.59 12.50
N ALA A 94 6.77 -6.74 12.32
CA ALA A 94 8.02 -7.04 13.01
C ALA A 94 9.10 -6.02 12.63
N TRP A 95 9.21 -5.73 11.33
CA TRP A 95 10.16 -4.75 10.80
C TRP A 95 9.91 -3.32 11.34
N PHE A 96 8.66 -2.87 11.41
CA PHE A 96 8.33 -1.58 12.01
C PHE A 96 8.65 -1.52 13.52
N ALA A 97 8.42 -2.60 14.26
CA ALA A 97 8.75 -2.66 15.68
C ALA A 97 10.26 -2.56 15.93
N GLU A 98 11.07 -3.24 15.10
CA GLU A 98 12.53 -3.14 15.13
C GLU A 98 13.02 -1.71 14.85
N MET A 99 12.53 -1.07 13.78
CA MET A 99 12.93 0.31 13.44
C MET A 99 12.47 1.34 14.47
N GLY A 100 11.26 1.21 15.00
CA GLY A 100 10.74 2.07 16.06
C GLY A 100 11.50 1.91 17.39
N GLY A 101 12.23 0.81 17.58
CA GLY A 101 13.21 0.64 18.65
C GLY A 101 14.51 1.41 18.42
N SER A 102 15.02 1.43 17.18
CA SER A 102 16.31 2.06 16.83
C SER A 102 16.29 3.60 16.80
N GLY A 103 15.11 4.24 16.66
CA GLY A 103 14.98 5.71 16.70
C GLY A 103 14.76 6.30 18.10
N ARG A 104 14.93 5.50 19.15
CA ARG A 104 14.72 5.89 20.56
C ARG A 104 16.02 5.93 21.40
N GLU A 105 17.17 5.95 20.76
CA GLU A 105 18.48 6.22 21.39
C GLU A 105 19.02 7.61 21.03
#